data_AF-A0A3N2RF79-F1
#
_entry.id   AF-A0A3N2RF79-F1
#
_cell.length_a   1.000
_cell.length_b   1.000
_cell.length_c   1.000
_cell.angle_alpha   90.00
_cell.angle_beta   90.00
_cell.angle_gamma   90.00
#
_symmetry.space_group_name_H-M   'P 1'
#
loop_
_entity.id
_entity.type
_entity.pdbx_description
1 polymer ?
#
loop_
_entity_poly.entity_id
_entity_poly.type
_entity_poly.pdbx_seq_one_letter_code
_entity_poly.pdbx_strand_id
1 'polypeptide(L)'
;MTNQKTLACLALAVLIAGSAQAQTYAPQAELELAATGDAFQVGSQRFRVAPAAVPAPVSEATDPAKNVVVAGYEVKLQAPAATNSRSKRDLSAQAPAAVAAGGAVAVAVADDGGDPVLVMPRLNVYVDDPSVAAAQAGRTGGTVTYASALGGNAVIEYASVDAALAAMKRIQGQAGVKEVAPEIVQNEIMTR
;
A
#
# COMPACT_ATOMS: atom_id res chain seq x y z
N MET A 1 61.79 2.81 -45.42
CA MET A 1 60.84 1.71 -45.61
C MET A 1 60.08 1.56 -44.29
N THR A 2 59.02 2.37 -44.07
CA THR A 2 57.59 1.96 -44.09
C THR A 2 57.30 0.87 -43.04
N ASN A 3 56.54 1.07 -41.96
CA ASN A 3 55.13 1.50 -41.97
C ASN A 3 54.64 2.07 -40.63
N GLN A 4 53.95 3.19 -40.77
CA GLN A 4 52.87 3.73 -39.93
C GLN A 4 51.68 2.75 -39.92
N LYS A 5 51.07 2.48 -38.76
CA LYS A 5 49.64 2.12 -38.50
C LYS A 5 49.50 1.07 -37.39
N THR A 6 49.42 1.52 -36.14
CA THR A 6 48.68 0.78 -35.11
C THR A 6 47.97 1.78 -34.21
N LEU A 7 46.85 2.28 -34.74
CA LEU A 7 45.84 3.05 -34.03
C LEU A 7 44.60 2.16 -33.99
N ALA A 8 43.85 2.29 -32.89
CA ALA A 8 42.53 1.70 -32.64
C ALA A 8 42.51 0.24 -32.15
N CYS A 9 42.24 0.09 -30.85
CA CYS A 9 41.03 -0.56 -30.33
C CYS A 9 40.98 -0.37 -28.81
N LEU A 10 40.74 0.89 -28.39
CA LEU A 10 40.29 1.23 -27.05
C LEU A 10 38.82 1.63 -27.20
N ALA A 11 37.90 0.74 -26.79
CA ALA A 11 36.47 0.98 -26.50
C ALA A 11 35.61 -0.20 -26.97
N LEU A 12 35.38 -1.17 -26.09
CA LEU A 12 34.10 -1.89 -26.09
C LEU A 12 33.88 -2.55 -24.73
N ALA A 13 33.51 -1.74 -23.73
CA ALA A 13 33.14 -2.24 -22.41
C ALA A 13 32.11 -1.34 -21.73
N VAL A 14 31.02 -0.97 -22.40
CA VAL A 14 29.81 -0.44 -21.75
C VAL A 14 28.62 -0.82 -22.64
N LEU A 15 27.51 -1.23 -22.03
CA LEU A 15 26.14 -1.39 -22.58
C LEU A 15 25.55 -2.81 -22.46
N ILE A 16 25.51 -3.42 -21.27
CA ILE A 16 24.49 -4.44 -20.98
C ILE A 16 24.10 -4.42 -19.49
N ALA A 17 23.54 -3.30 -19.00
CA ALA A 17 22.94 -3.26 -17.65
C ALA A 17 21.75 -2.27 -17.53
N GLY A 18 21.19 -1.80 -18.65
CA GLY A 18 20.18 -0.71 -18.64
C GLY A 18 18.72 -1.15 -18.67
N SER A 19 18.40 -2.41 -18.93
CA SER A 19 17.01 -2.82 -19.23
C SER A 19 16.21 -3.32 -18.03
N ALA A 20 16.86 -3.89 -17.00
CA ALA A 20 16.14 -4.44 -15.86
C ALA A 20 15.51 -3.35 -14.97
N GLN A 21 16.24 -2.26 -14.71
CA GLN A 21 15.77 -1.15 -13.87
C GLN A 21 14.64 -0.36 -14.55
N ALA A 22 14.71 -0.16 -15.87
CA ALA A 22 13.68 0.55 -16.63
C ALA A 22 12.34 -0.21 -16.65
N GLN A 23 12.36 -1.55 -16.61
CA GLN A 23 11.17 -2.39 -16.67
C GLN A 23 10.35 -2.40 -15.38
N THR A 24 11.00 -2.26 -14.21
CA THR A 24 10.30 -2.14 -12.92
C THR A 24 9.91 -0.70 -12.59
N TYR A 25 10.65 0.28 -13.10
CA TYR A 25 10.37 1.69 -12.85
C TYR A 25 9.03 2.14 -13.45
N ALA A 26 8.69 1.69 -14.68
CA ALA A 26 7.44 2.05 -15.32
C ALA A 26 6.18 1.66 -14.50
N PRO A 27 5.99 0.39 -14.07
CA PRO A 27 4.83 0.01 -13.28
C PRO A 27 4.82 0.64 -11.87
N GLN A 28 5.98 0.97 -11.30
CA GLN A 28 6.06 1.71 -10.03
C GLN A 28 5.60 3.16 -10.19
N ALA A 29 6.03 3.86 -11.24
CA ALA A 29 5.57 5.21 -11.55
C ALA A 29 4.05 5.25 -11.84
N GLU A 30 3.51 4.24 -12.52
CA GLU A 30 2.06 4.11 -12.72
C GLU A 30 1.31 3.91 -11.39
N LEU A 31 1.89 3.14 -10.46
CA LEU A 31 1.32 2.96 -9.13
C LEU A 31 1.36 4.24 -8.29
N GLU A 32 2.45 5.00 -8.36
CA GLU A 32 2.57 6.33 -7.74
C GLU A 32 1.49 7.28 -8.28
N LEU A 33 1.25 7.30 -9.60
CA LEU A 33 0.18 8.09 -10.21
C LEU A 33 -1.22 7.62 -9.78
N ALA A 34 -1.40 6.32 -9.52
CA ALA A 34 -2.64 5.76 -9.02
C ALA A 34 -2.88 6.05 -7.53
N ALA A 35 -1.87 6.51 -6.79
CA ALA A 35 -1.97 6.88 -5.38
C ALA A 35 -2.73 8.21 -5.22
N THR A 36 -4.05 8.19 -5.40
CA THR A 36 -4.91 9.40 -5.31
C THR A 36 -5.90 9.36 -4.14
N GLY A 37 -5.86 8.29 -3.34
CA GLY A 37 -6.80 8.04 -2.25
C GLY A 37 -6.49 8.81 -0.97
N ASP A 38 -7.10 8.32 0.10
CA ASP A 38 -6.87 8.81 1.46
C ASP A 38 -5.40 8.68 1.83
N ALA A 39 -4.89 9.69 2.52
CA ALA A 39 -3.53 9.72 3.04
C ALA A 39 -3.51 9.44 4.55
N PHE A 40 -2.47 8.76 5.00
CA PHE A 40 -2.24 8.43 6.40
C PHE A 40 -0.75 8.53 6.73
N GLN A 41 -0.41 8.48 8.01
CA GLN A 41 0.95 8.57 8.49
C GLN A 41 1.27 7.36 9.37
N VAL A 42 2.47 6.79 9.18
CA VAL A 42 3.04 5.75 10.04
C VAL A 42 4.46 6.19 10.39
N GLY A 43 4.72 6.44 11.68
CA GLY A 43 5.96 7.07 12.10
C GLY A 43 6.19 8.40 11.38
N SER A 44 7.36 8.57 10.74
CA SER A 44 7.70 9.77 9.98
C SER A 44 7.20 9.74 8.52
N GLN A 45 6.77 8.59 8.01
CA GLN A 45 6.40 8.44 6.61
C GLN A 45 4.93 8.68 6.38
N ARG A 46 4.63 9.41 5.30
CA ARG A 46 3.28 9.67 4.84
C ARG A 46 2.99 8.79 3.64
N PHE A 47 1.87 8.10 3.69
CA PHE A 47 1.43 7.20 2.64
C PHE A 47 0.11 7.67 2.06
N ARG A 48 -0.12 7.31 0.80
CA ARG A 48 -1.36 7.56 0.09
C ARG A 48 -1.87 6.28 -0.54
N VAL A 49 -3.14 5.96 -0.26
CA VAL A 49 -3.80 4.80 -0.85
C VAL A 49 -3.89 4.96 -2.36
N ALA A 50 -3.67 3.87 -3.10
CA ALA A 50 -3.88 3.75 -4.53
C ALA A 50 -5.20 3.02 -4.82
N PRO A 51 -6.33 3.73 -5.04
CA PRO A 51 -7.64 3.09 -5.12
C PRO A 51 -7.81 2.19 -6.35
N ALA A 52 -7.05 2.43 -7.41
CA ALA A 52 -7.03 1.60 -8.60
C ALA A 52 -6.12 0.37 -8.46
N ALA A 53 -5.30 0.29 -7.42
CA ALA A 53 -4.38 -0.82 -7.19
C ALA A 53 -5.07 -1.94 -6.42
N VAL A 54 -5.08 -3.13 -7.02
CA VAL A 54 -5.66 -4.33 -6.43
C VAL A 54 -4.57 -5.36 -6.21
N PRO A 55 -4.27 -5.70 -4.94
CA PRO A 55 -3.31 -6.74 -4.63
C PRO A 55 -3.93 -8.12 -4.91
N ALA A 56 -3.17 -8.99 -5.56
CA ALA A 56 -3.51 -10.39 -5.76
C ALA A 56 -2.32 -11.26 -5.31
N PRO A 57 -2.52 -12.42 -4.69
CA PRO A 57 -1.42 -13.32 -4.36
C PRO A 57 -0.54 -13.59 -5.58
N VAL A 58 0.78 -13.58 -5.40
CA VAL A 58 1.69 -13.91 -6.50
C VAL A 58 1.41 -15.32 -7.03
N SER A 59 1.59 -15.47 -8.33
CA SER A 59 1.44 -16.74 -9.04
C SER A 59 2.73 -17.12 -9.74
N GLU A 60 2.83 -18.35 -10.26
CA GLU A 60 3.98 -18.77 -11.07
C GLU A 60 4.18 -17.91 -12.34
N ALA A 61 3.13 -17.21 -12.79
CA ALA A 61 3.18 -16.30 -13.92
C ALA A 61 3.67 -14.89 -13.53
N THR A 62 3.78 -14.57 -12.24
CA THR A 62 4.21 -13.26 -11.77
C THR A 62 5.71 -13.09 -11.99
N ASP A 63 6.10 -12.16 -12.85
CA ASP A 63 7.49 -11.77 -13.06
C ASP A 63 7.82 -10.55 -12.18
N PRO A 64 8.59 -10.69 -11.08
CA PRO A 64 8.91 -9.58 -10.18
C PRO A 64 9.85 -8.55 -10.83
N ALA A 65 10.48 -8.84 -11.97
CA ALA A 65 11.24 -7.84 -12.71
C ALA A 65 10.33 -6.89 -13.52
N LYS A 66 9.09 -7.31 -13.80
CA LYS A 66 8.13 -6.56 -14.61
C LYS A 66 6.89 -6.08 -13.86
N ASN A 67 6.65 -6.63 -12.67
CA ASN A 67 5.45 -6.33 -11.87
C ASN A 67 5.85 -5.83 -10.49
N VAL A 68 5.03 -4.94 -9.94
CA VAL A 68 5.18 -4.52 -8.53
C VAL A 68 4.71 -5.65 -7.63
N VAL A 69 5.58 -6.11 -6.74
CA VAL A 69 5.27 -7.14 -5.74
C VAL A 69 5.49 -6.58 -4.34
N VAL A 70 4.49 -6.73 -3.48
CA VAL A 70 4.50 -6.27 -2.09
C VAL A 70 4.05 -7.40 -1.17
N ALA A 71 4.89 -7.81 -0.24
CA ALA A 71 4.61 -8.81 0.79
C ALA A 71 3.99 -10.11 0.24
N GLY A 72 4.45 -10.58 -0.93
CA GLY A 72 3.90 -11.77 -1.58
C GLY A 72 2.61 -11.54 -2.39
N TYR A 73 2.26 -10.29 -2.68
CA TYR A 73 1.16 -9.91 -3.54
C TYR A 73 1.66 -9.16 -4.78
N GLU A 74 1.22 -9.58 -5.96
CA GLU A 74 1.32 -8.79 -7.19
C GLU A 74 0.30 -7.66 -7.14
N VAL A 75 0.75 -6.43 -7.40
CA VAL A 75 -0.11 -5.25 -7.47
C VAL A 75 -0.56 -5.04 -8.92
N LYS A 76 -1.87 -5.14 -9.16
CA LYS A 76 -2.46 -4.89 -10.48
C LYS A 76 -3.24 -3.59 -10.47
N LEU A 77 -2.96 -2.70 -11.41
CA LEU A 77 -3.79 -1.53 -11.65
C LEU A 77 -5.04 -1.92 -12.43
N GLN A 78 -6.21 -1.70 -11.84
CA GLN A 78 -7.46 -1.77 -12.57
C GLN A 78 -7.60 -0.52 -13.44
N ALA A 79 -7.97 -0.73 -14.70
CA ALA A 79 -8.38 0.37 -15.55
C ALA A 79 -9.57 1.09 -14.88
N PRO A 80 -9.61 2.44 -14.87
CA PRO A 80 -10.75 3.16 -14.33
C PRO A 80 -12.00 2.65 -15.03
N ALA A 81 -12.99 2.19 -14.25
CA ALA A 81 -14.24 1.72 -14.79
C ALA A 81 -14.78 2.80 -15.75
N ALA A 82 -14.87 2.47 -17.04
CA ALA A 82 -15.43 3.39 -18.02
C ALA A 82 -16.81 3.80 -17.50
N THR A 83 -16.95 5.07 -17.15
CA THR A 83 -18.22 5.66 -16.74
C THR A 83 -19.12 5.68 -17.97
N ASN A 84 -19.75 4.54 -18.25
CA ASN A 84 -20.81 4.45 -19.23
C ASN A 84 -21.88 5.44 -18.80
N SER A 85 -21.95 6.55 -19.52
CA SER A 85 -23.03 7.52 -19.46
C SER A 85 -24.33 6.79 -19.76
N ARG A 86 -25.02 6.32 -18.70
CA ARG A 86 -26.33 5.67 -18.81
C ARG A 86 -27.30 6.41 -17.89
N SER A 87 -27.93 7.41 -18.50
CA SER A 87 -29.29 7.90 -18.30
C SER A 87 -29.88 7.96 -16.88
N LYS A 88 -30.17 9.20 -16.46
CA LYS A 88 -31.15 9.63 -15.43
C LYS A 88 -32.22 8.59 -15.04
N ARG A 89 -31.94 7.80 -14.00
CA ARG A 89 -32.84 7.39 -12.90
C ARG A 89 -32.03 6.49 -11.96
N ASP A 90 -32.34 6.57 -10.67
CA ASP A 90 -31.77 5.80 -9.56
C ASP A 90 -30.56 6.43 -8.86
N LEU A 91 -30.86 7.47 -8.05
CA LEU A 91 -29.98 8.01 -7.00
C LEU A 91 -29.94 7.12 -5.73
N SER A 92 -30.01 5.79 -5.89
CA SER A 92 -30.03 4.87 -4.75
C SER A 92 -29.32 3.56 -5.05
N ALA A 93 -28.09 3.63 -5.54
CA ALA A 93 -27.10 2.55 -5.42
C ALA A 93 -25.76 3.07 -5.95
N GLN A 94 -25.00 3.77 -5.11
CA GLN A 94 -23.55 3.81 -5.31
C GLN A 94 -23.08 2.37 -5.05
N ALA A 95 -23.02 1.55 -6.10
CA ALA A 95 -22.56 0.18 -5.99
C ALA A 95 -21.12 0.20 -5.44
N PRO A 96 -20.82 -0.48 -4.33
CA PRO A 96 -19.45 -0.58 -3.86
C PRO A 96 -18.62 -1.27 -4.94
N ALA A 97 -17.44 -0.73 -5.21
CA ALA A 97 -16.44 -1.38 -6.05
C ALA A 97 -16.32 -2.84 -5.60
N ALA A 98 -16.36 -3.76 -6.57
CA ALA A 98 -16.45 -5.19 -6.34
C ALA A 98 -15.38 -5.66 -5.33
N VAL A 99 -15.85 -6.10 -4.16
CA VAL A 99 -15.07 -6.87 -3.19
C VAL A 99 -14.71 -8.20 -3.84
N ALA A 100 -13.52 -8.25 -4.44
CA ALA A 100 -12.94 -9.49 -4.96
C ALA A 100 -12.50 -10.37 -3.78
N ALA A 101 -12.80 -11.66 -3.89
CA ALA A 101 -12.60 -12.68 -2.86
C ALA A 101 -11.13 -12.77 -2.41
N GLY A 102 -10.89 -12.32 -1.18
CA GLY A 102 -9.59 -12.10 -0.55
C GLY A 102 -9.68 -10.81 0.27
N GLY A 103 -10.57 -10.82 1.28
CA GLY A 103 -11.08 -9.60 1.90
C GLY A 103 -10.00 -8.58 2.32
N ALA A 104 -10.27 -7.31 2.00
CA ALA A 104 -10.00 -6.18 2.87
C ALA A 104 -8.56 -5.66 3.02
N VAL A 105 -7.68 -5.77 2.01
CA VAL A 105 -6.39 -5.07 2.01
C VAL A 105 -6.26 -4.09 0.83
N ALA A 106 -5.56 -2.98 1.04
CA ALA A 106 -5.34 -1.95 0.02
C ALA A 106 -3.84 -1.76 -0.23
N VAL A 107 -3.48 -1.12 -1.34
CA VAL A 107 -2.09 -0.71 -1.62
C VAL A 107 -1.95 0.78 -1.32
N ALA A 108 -0.84 1.16 -0.70
CA ALA A 108 -0.47 2.56 -0.51
C ALA A 108 0.99 2.80 -0.92
N VAL A 109 1.28 4.02 -1.34
CA VAL A 109 2.63 4.45 -1.76
C VAL A 109 3.08 5.57 -0.85
N ALA A 110 4.37 5.59 -0.49
CA ALA A 110 4.93 6.68 0.31
C ALA A 110 5.04 7.96 -0.55
N ASP A 111 4.67 9.11 0.01
CA ASP A 111 4.69 10.40 -0.69
C ASP A 111 6.13 10.83 -1.09
N ASP A 112 7.17 10.23 -0.49
CA ASP A 112 8.60 10.50 -0.75
C ASP A 112 9.23 9.56 -1.79
N GLY A 113 8.43 8.76 -2.49
CA GLY A 113 8.93 7.80 -3.50
C GLY A 113 9.49 6.51 -2.90
N GLY A 114 9.10 6.19 -1.67
CA GLY A 114 9.43 4.91 -1.02
C GLY A 114 8.64 3.72 -1.58
N ASP A 115 9.01 2.51 -1.11
CA ASP A 115 8.39 1.27 -1.56
C ASP A 115 6.88 1.24 -1.24
N PRO A 116 6.06 0.68 -2.15
CA PRO A 116 4.65 0.48 -1.88
C PRO A 116 4.43 -0.53 -0.74
N VAL A 117 3.35 -0.33 0.01
CA VAL A 117 2.96 -1.15 1.16
C VAL A 117 1.53 -1.67 1.02
N LEU A 118 1.24 -2.80 1.66
CA LEU A 118 -0.13 -3.24 1.89
C LEU A 118 -0.67 -2.60 3.15
N VAL A 119 -1.92 -2.15 3.10
CA VAL A 119 -2.66 -1.60 4.23
C VAL A 119 -3.70 -2.63 4.66
N MET A 120 -3.63 -3.03 5.91
CA MET A 120 -4.56 -3.99 6.51
C MET A 120 -5.81 -3.29 7.03
N PRO A 121 -6.95 -4.00 7.20
CA PRO A 121 -8.16 -3.42 7.79
C PRO A 121 -8.06 -3.42 9.32
N ARG A 122 -6.86 -3.11 9.84
CA ARG A 122 -6.50 -3.16 11.27
C ARG A 122 -5.78 -1.89 11.66
N LEU A 123 -6.04 -1.43 12.88
CA LEU A 123 -5.34 -0.31 13.50
C LEU A 123 -4.52 -0.81 14.69
N ASN A 124 -3.25 -0.41 14.73
CA ASN A 124 -2.42 -0.47 15.92
C ASN A 124 -2.71 0.80 16.73
N VAL A 125 -3.14 0.62 17.98
CA VAL A 125 -3.50 1.71 18.88
C VAL A 125 -2.66 1.62 20.15
N TYR A 126 -1.97 2.70 20.49
CA TYR A 126 -1.26 2.85 21.74
C TYR A 126 -2.11 3.68 22.71
N VAL A 127 -2.36 3.14 23.89
CA VAL A 127 -3.27 3.69 24.88
C VAL A 127 -2.63 3.72 26.27
N ASP A 128 -3.17 4.58 27.14
CA ASP A 128 -2.81 4.57 28.56
C ASP A 128 -3.40 3.38 29.30
N ASP A 129 -4.62 2.95 28.91
CA ASP A 129 -5.34 1.84 29.53
C ASP A 129 -6.07 1.02 28.46
N PRO A 130 -6.05 -0.33 28.54
CA PRO A 130 -6.73 -1.20 27.56
C PRO A 130 -8.23 -0.92 27.38
N SER A 131 -8.92 -0.44 28.41
CA SER A 131 -10.35 -0.09 28.33
C SER A 131 -10.62 1.05 27.34
N VAL A 132 -9.66 1.94 27.13
CA VAL A 132 -9.74 3.01 26.12
C VAL A 132 -9.83 2.40 24.73
N ALA A 133 -8.99 1.41 24.40
CA ALA A 133 -9.02 0.75 23.10
C ALA A 133 -10.36 0.04 22.86
N ALA A 134 -10.91 -0.65 23.88
CA ALA A 134 -12.22 -1.29 23.79
C ALA A 134 -13.36 -0.27 23.58
N ALA A 135 -13.34 0.85 24.31
CA ALA A 135 -14.31 1.92 24.15
C ALA A 135 -14.24 2.55 22.75
N GLN A 136 -13.04 2.78 22.22
CA GLN A 136 -12.86 3.32 20.87
C GLN A 136 -13.36 2.34 19.81
N ALA A 137 -13.00 1.06 19.91
CA ALA A 137 -13.49 0.01 19.00
C ALA A 137 -15.02 -0.01 18.94
N GLY A 138 -15.70 0.00 20.08
CA GLY A 138 -17.17 0.05 20.13
C GLY A 138 -17.77 1.31 19.49
N ARG A 139 -17.11 2.47 19.62
CA ARG A 139 -17.57 3.75 19.03
C ARG A 139 -17.32 3.86 17.52
N THR A 140 -16.35 3.13 17.00
CA THR A 140 -15.98 3.15 15.57
C THR A 140 -16.44 1.92 14.80
N GLY A 141 -17.08 0.96 15.46
CA GLY A 141 -17.56 -0.27 14.83
C GLY A 141 -16.44 -1.29 14.56
N GLY A 142 -15.34 -1.22 15.31
CA GLY A 142 -14.24 -2.18 15.26
C GLY A 142 -14.34 -3.25 16.34
N THR A 143 -13.51 -4.28 16.22
CA THR A 143 -13.35 -5.36 17.21
C THR A 143 -11.91 -5.39 17.72
N VAL A 144 -11.72 -5.40 19.04
CA VAL A 144 -10.38 -5.57 19.61
C VAL A 144 -9.96 -7.03 19.47
N THR A 145 -8.89 -7.29 18.71
CA THR A 145 -8.33 -8.65 18.51
C THR A 145 -7.13 -8.92 19.38
N TYR A 146 -6.45 -7.86 19.84
CA TYR A 146 -5.35 -7.92 20.76
C TYR A 146 -5.37 -6.71 21.68
N ALA A 147 -5.03 -6.88 22.96
CA ALA A 147 -4.79 -5.79 23.89
C ALA A 147 -3.79 -6.22 24.97
N SER A 148 -2.85 -5.34 25.30
CA SER A 148 -1.85 -5.56 26.34
C SER A 148 -1.84 -4.39 27.32
N ALA A 149 -2.15 -4.68 28.59
CA ALA A 149 -2.03 -3.71 29.67
C ALA A 149 -0.56 -3.32 29.94
N LEU A 150 0.35 -4.30 29.85
CA LEU A 150 1.78 -4.08 30.09
C LEU A 150 2.43 -3.31 28.93
N GLY A 151 2.02 -3.60 27.69
CA GLY A 151 2.55 -2.95 26.49
C GLY A 151 1.86 -1.64 26.14
N GLY A 152 0.72 -1.33 26.76
CA GLY A 152 -0.06 -0.12 26.46
C GLY A 152 -0.52 -0.07 24.99
N ASN A 153 -0.75 -1.22 24.37
CA ASN A 153 -1.07 -1.32 22.96
C ASN A 153 -2.21 -2.32 22.68
N ALA A 154 -2.96 -2.06 21.62
CA ALA A 154 -4.06 -2.88 21.17
C ALA A 154 -4.14 -2.91 19.64
N VAL A 155 -4.77 -3.94 19.11
CA VAL A 155 -5.12 -4.05 17.69
C VAL A 155 -6.63 -4.06 17.57
N ILE A 156 -7.15 -3.17 16.73
CA ILE A 156 -8.59 -3.08 16.40
C ILE A 156 -8.78 -3.46 14.94
N GLU A 157 -9.55 -4.51 14.69
CA GLU A 157 -9.93 -4.97 13.35
C GLU A 157 -11.26 -4.35 12.91
N TYR A 158 -11.35 -4.04 11.61
CA TYR A 158 -12.50 -3.45 10.95
C TYR A 158 -12.92 -4.27 9.72
N ALA A 159 -14.13 -4.02 9.23
CA ALA A 159 -14.67 -4.72 8.05
C ALA A 159 -13.93 -4.40 6.74
N SER A 160 -13.22 -3.27 6.66
CA SER A 160 -12.47 -2.85 5.47
C SER A 160 -11.35 -1.85 5.82
N VAL A 161 -10.40 -1.64 4.90
CA VAL A 161 -9.39 -0.58 5.02
C VAL A 161 -10.03 0.79 5.13
N ASP A 162 -11.04 1.10 4.32
CA ASP A 162 -11.74 2.38 4.39
C ASP A 162 -12.37 2.62 5.76
N ALA A 163 -12.97 1.58 6.36
CA ALA A 163 -13.52 1.65 7.70
C ALA A 163 -12.41 1.87 8.75
N ALA A 164 -11.28 1.18 8.62
CA ALA A 164 -10.12 1.38 9.49
C ALA A 164 -9.55 2.80 9.39
N LEU A 165 -9.35 3.34 8.17
CA LEU A 165 -8.83 4.68 7.96
C LEU A 165 -9.81 5.77 8.43
N ALA A 166 -11.11 5.57 8.24
CA ALA A 166 -12.13 6.45 8.78
C ALA A 166 -12.15 6.42 10.32
N ALA A 167 -12.00 5.24 10.92
CA ALA A 167 -11.91 5.07 12.36
C ALA A 167 -10.65 5.69 12.96
N MET A 168 -9.50 5.55 12.29
CA MET A 168 -8.23 6.18 12.68
C MET A 168 -8.41 7.68 12.86
N LYS A 169 -9.00 8.38 11.88
CA LYS A 169 -9.27 9.83 11.95
C LYS A 169 -10.15 10.22 13.15
N ARG A 170 -11.03 9.31 13.59
CA ARG A 170 -11.94 9.53 14.74
C ARG A 170 -11.28 9.22 16.09
N ILE A 171 -10.33 8.28 16.11
CA ILE A 171 -9.59 7.84 17.30
C ILE A 171 -8.42 8.78 17.59
N GLN A 172 -7.84 9.37 16.56
CA GLN A 172 -6.71 10.28 16.69
C GLN A 172 -7.06 11.47 17.59
N GLY A 173 -6.19 11.74 18.58
CA GLY A 173 -6.37 12.83 19.54
C GLY A 173 -7.47 12.60 20.58
N GLN A 174 -8.09 11.40 20.63
CA GLN A 174 -9.02 11.07 21.73
C GLN A 174 -8.28 10.89 23.06
N ALA A 175 -8.94 11.22 24.18
CA ALA A 175 -8.36 11.07 25.50
C ALA A 175 -7.92 9.61 25.78
N GLY A 176 -6.72 9.45 26.32
CA GLY A 176 -6.12 8.15 26.63
C GLY A 176 -5.53 7.40 25.42
N VAL A 177 -5.56 8.00 24.21
CA VAL A 177 -4.91 7.48 23.01
C VAL A 177 -3.62 8.25 22.78
N LYS A 178 -2.48 7.55 22.79
CA LYS A 178 -1.15 8.11 22.52
C LYS A 178 -0.88 8.19 21.03
N GLU A 179 -1.19 7.10 20.33
CA GLU A 179 -0.94 6.96 18.91
C GLU A 179 -1.95 5.98 18.32
N VAL A 180 -2.30 6.20 17.05
CA VAL A 180 -3.10 5.29 16.26
C VAL A 180 -2.57 5.31 14.83
N ALA A 181 -2.29 4.14 14.27
CA ALA A 181 -1.79 3.99 12.92
C ALA A 181 -2.41 2.75 12.27
N PRO A 182 -2.61 2.75 10.95
CA PRO A 182 -2.99 1.53 10.25
C PRO A 182 -1.83 0.54 10.30
N GLU A 183 -2.17 -0.73 10.37
CA GLU A 183 -1.16 -1.77 10.19
C GLU A 183 -0.80 -1.87 8.71
N ILE A 184 0.51 -1.76 8.44
CA ILE A 184 1.07 -1.89 7.10
C ILE A 184 1.98 -3.10 7.02
N VAL A 185 2.02 -3.73 5.84
CA VAL A 185 2.94 -4.83 5.53
C VAL A 185 3.77 -4.42 4.32
N GLN A 186 5.08 -4.50 4.46
CA GLN A 186 6.06 -4.15 3.44
C GLN A 186 6.91 -5.35 3.06
N ASN A 187 7.66 -5.25 1.96
CA ASN A 187 8.69 -6.25 1.66
C ASN A 187 9.75 -6.26 2.77
N GLU A 188 10.07 -7.44 3.30
CA GLU A 188 11.24 -7.59 4.15
C GLU A 188 12.49 -7.40 3.28
N ILE A 189 13.36 -6.46 3.66
CA ILE A 189 14.68 -6.34 3.03
C ILE A 189 15.47 -7.59 3.45
N MET A 190 15.50 -8.61 2.59
CA MET A 190 16.46 -9.70 2.74
C MET A 190 17.85 -9.17 2.43
N THR A 191 18.55 -8.67 3.44
CA THR A 191 19.99 -8.46 3.38
C THR A 191 20.64 -9.84 3.21
N ARG A 192 21.09 -10.15 1.99
CA ARG A 192 21.95 -11.31 1.72
C ARG A 192 23.40 -10.97 1.99
#